data_AF-A0AAE1R0A0-F1
#
_entry.id   AF-A0AAE1R0A0-F1
#
_cell.length_a   1.000
_cell.length_b   1.000
_cell.length_c   1.000
_cell.angle_alpha   90.00
_cell.angle_beta   90.00
_cell.angle_gamma   90.00
#
_symmetry.space_group_name_H-M   'P 1'
#
loop_
_entity.id
_entity.type
_entity.pdbx_description
1 polymer ?
#
loop_
_entity_poly.entity_id
_entity_poly.type
_entity_poly.pdbx_seq_one_letter_code
_entity_poly.pdbx_strand_id
1 'polypeptide(L)' 'MFLAVLGQEKVVKVVVEDIDEERRLVTFKAFEGHLIEEYKALKATSRAGFGPGSSSIESGSD' A
#
# COMPACT_ATOMS: atom_id res chain seq x y z
N MET A 1 -3.14 1.82 8.55
CA MET A 1 -3.80 2.32 7.32
C MET A 1 -4.98 1.41 7.05
N PHE A 2 -6.20 1.95 6.88
CA PHE A 2 -7.36 1.17 6.47
C PHE A 2 -7.44 1.20 4.94
N LEU A 3 -7.60 0.04 4.31
CA LEU A 3 -7.82 -0.04 2.87
C LEU A 3 -9.26 -0.48 2.63
N ALA A 4 -10.05 0.40 2.04
CA ALA A 4 -11.41 0.06 1.61
C ALA A 4 -11.34 -0.49 0.18
N VAL A 5 -11.54 -1.80 0.03
CA VAL A 5 -11.63 -2.45 -1.28
C VAL A 5 -13.09 -2.83 -1.49
N LEU A 6 -13.73 -2.25 -2.51
CA LEU A 6 -15.10 -2.60 -2.93
C LEU A 6 -16.15 -2.55 -1.80
N GLY A 7 -16.04 -1.60 -0.88
CA GLY A 7 -16.98 -1.42 0.23
C GLY A 7 -16.81 -2.38 1.41
N GLN A 8 -15.76 -3.22 1.41
CA GLN A 8 -15.34 -4.00 2.57
C GLN A 8 -14.11 -3.37 3.21
N GLU A 9 -14.20 -3.05 4.50
CA GLU A 9 -13.06 -2.58 5.28
C GLU A 9 -12.09 -3.75 5.52
N LYS A 10 -10.94 -3.73 4.85
CA LYS A 10 -9.86 -4.68 5.11
C LYS A 10 -8.72 -3.97 5.84
N VAL A 11 -8.27 -4.60 6.93
CA VAL A 11 -7.17 -4.08 7.76
C VAL A 11 -5.91 -4.91 7.52
N VAL A 12 -4.80 -4.21 7.37
CA VAL A 12 -3.47 -4.78 7.14
C VAL A 12 -2.43 -3.99 7.93
N LYS A 13 -1.47 -4.70 8.55
CA LYS A 13 -0.27 -4.09 9.12
C LYS A 13 0.78 -3.95 8.03
N VAL A 14 1.33 -2.75 7.95
CA VAL A 14 2.34 -2.38 6.97
C VAL A 14 3.58 -1.87 7.67
N VAL A 15 4.75 -2.13 7.08
CA VAL A 15 6.00 -1.44 7.42
C VAL A 15 6.35 -0.48 6.29
N VAL A 16 7.05 0.61 6.62
CA VAL A 16 7.71 1.42 5.61
C VAL A 16 8.91 0.63 5.09
N GLU A 17 8.93 0.34 3.80
CA GLU A 17 10.01 -0.38 3.14
C GLU A 17 11.07 0.60 2.58
N ASP A 18 10.62 1.75 2.06
CA ASP A 18 11.50 2.74 1.45
C ASP A 18 10.90 4.15 1.51
N ILE A 19 11.77 5.16 1.60
CA ILE A 19 11.42 6.59 1.57
C ILE A 19 12.37 7.28 0.59
N ASP A 20 11.83 7.80 -0.51
CA ASP A 20 12.54 8.64 -1.47
C ASP A 20 12.07 10.09 -1.27
N GLU A 21 12.85 10.86 -0.52
CA GLU A 21 12.52 12.24 -0.18
C GLU A 21 12.56 13.17 -1.40
N GLU A 22 13.48 12.93 -2.34
CA GLU A 22 13.64 13.75 -3.55
C GLU A 22 12.39 13.66 -4.43
N ARG A 23 11.87 12.45 -4.60
CA ARG A 23 10.66 12.18 -5.40
C ARG A 23 9.39 12.21 -4.58
N ARG A 24 9.51 12.41 -3.25
CA ARG A 24 8.42 12.37 -2.28
C ARG A 24 7.62 11.07 -2.35
N LEU A 25 8.30 9.94 -2.50
CA LEU A 25 7.69 8.61 -2.52
C LEU A 25 7.88 7.92 -1.18
N VAL A 26 6.84 7.24 -0.72
CA VAL A 26 6.91 6.32 0.41
C VAL A 26 6.37 4.98 -0.04
N THR A 27 7.18 3.93 0.12
CA THR A 27 6.81 2.55 -0.20
C THR A 27 6.49 1.81 1.09
N PHE A 28 5.34 1.16 1.11
CA PHE A 28 4.85 0.36 2.22
C PHE A 28 4.77 -1.10 1.79
N LYS A 29 5.16 -1.99 2.69
CA LYS A 29 5.01 -3.43 2.53
C LYS A 29 4.06 -3.96 3.59
N ALA A 30 3.02 -4.64 3.14
CA ALA A 30 2.13 -5.38 4.01
C ALA A 30 2.77 -6.70 4.45
N PHE A 31 2.56 -7.07 5.71
CA PHE A 31 3.11 -8.32 6.28
C PHE A 31 2.13 -9.11 7.14
N GLU A 32 1.00 -8.51 7.56
CA GLU A 32 -0.02 -9.21 8.36
C GLU A 32 -1.42 -8.63 8.09
N GLY A 33 -2.44 -9.47 8.09
CA GLY A 33 -3.85 -9.08 7.98
C GLY A 33 -4.56 -9.68 6.76
N HIS A 34 -5.84 -9.34 6.60
CA HIS A 34 -6.76 -9.97 5.64
C HIS A 34 -6.24 -10.04 4.19
N LEU A 35 -5.45 -9.06 3.76
CA LEU A 35 -4.91 -9.04 2.39
C LEU A 35 -3.71 -9.96 2.20
N ILE A 36 -2.95 -10.26 3.26
CA ILE A 36 -1.79 -11.17 3.15
C ILE A 36 -2.23 -12.64 3.13
N GLU A 37 -3.39 -12.95 3.70
CA GLU A 37 -4.00 -14.28 3.59
C GLU A 37 -4.45 -14.60 2.16
N GLU A 38 -4.91 -13.58 1.42
CA GLU A 38 -5.38 -13.72 0.04
C GLU A 38 -4.27 -13.48 -1.00
N TYR A 39 -3.26 -12.66 -0.68
CA TYR A 39 -2.19 -12.25 -1.59
C TYR A 39 -0.82 -12.49 -0.97
N LYS A 40 0.06 -13.24 -1.66
CA LYS A 40 1.41 -13.62 -1.18
C LYS A 40 2.26 -12.43 -0.70
N ALA A 41 2.10 -11.28 -1.35
CA ALA A 41 2.76 -10.05 -0.97
C ALA A 41 1.95 -8.86 -1.49
N LEU A 42 1.92 -7.77 -0.73
CA LEU A 42 1.31 -6.52 -1.15
C LEU A 42 2.25 -5.35 -0.84
N LYS A 43 2.57 -4.59 -1.89
CA LYS A 43 3.35 -3.36 -1.81
C LYS A 43 2.52 -2.19 -2.32
N ALA A 44 2.64 -1.06 -1.64
CA ALA A 44 1.97 0.18 -2.02
C ALA A 44 2.99 1.31 -2.02
N THR A 45 3.18 1.95 -3.16
CA THR A 45 4.02 3.15 -3.26
C THR A 45 3.10 4.35 -3.45
N SER A 46 3.17 5.28 -2.50
CA SER A 46 2.42 6.53 -2.58
C SER A 46 3.37 7.69 -2.82
N ARG A 47 3.01 8.60 -3.72
CA ARG A 47 3.67 9.89 -3.84
C ARG A 47 2.95 10.90 -2.98
N ALA A 48 3.65 11.63 -2.12
CA ALA A 48 3.12 12.80 -1.46
C ALA A 48 3.01 13.94 -2.48
N GLY A 49 1.93 13.91 -3.25
CA GLY A 49 1.47 15.01 -4.10
C GLY A 49 0.36 15.78 -3.39
N PHE A 50 0.51 17.10 -3.29
CA PHE A 50 -0.63 17.97 -2.96
C PHE A 50 -1.62 17.94 -4.14
N GLY A 51 -2.62 17.06 -4.07
CA GLY A 51 -3.69 16.92 -5.05
C GLY A 51 -4.66 15.79 -4.65
N PRO A 52 -5.96 15.87 -4.99
CA PRO A 52 -6.95 14.88 -4.56
C PRO A 52 -6.63 13.49 -5.16
N GLY A 53 -6.18 12.60 -4.27
CA GLY A 53 -6.26 11.14 -4.29
C GLY A 53 -6.24 10.42 -5.64
N SER A 54 -5.08 9.87 -6.00
CA SER A 54 -5.02 8.55 -6.63
C SER A 54 -3.74 7.83 -6.19
N SER A 55 -3.88 6.88 -5.26
CA SER A 55 -2.84 5.90 -4.94
C SER A 55 -3.09 4.66 -5.79
N SER A 56 -2.20 4.38 -6.73
CA SER A 56 -2.23 3.15 -7.53
C SER A 56 -1.53 2.02 -6.76
N ILE A 57 -2.18 0.87 -6.63
CA ILE A 57 -1.60 -0.35 -6.04
C ILE A 57 -1.24 -1.27 -7.21
N GLU A 58 0.05 -1.53 -7.43
CA GLU A 58 0.51 -2.53 -8.38
C GLU A 58 0.67 -3.88 -7.66
N SER A 59 -0.14 -4.87 -8.05
CA SER A 59 0.02 -6.26 -7.60
C SER A 59 1.10 -6.95 -8.43
N GLY A 60 2.23 -7.30 -7.81
CA GLY A 60 3.27 -8.12 -8.42
C GLY A 60 2.99 -9.61 -8.20
N SER A 61 2.91 -10.38 -9.30
CA SER A 61 2.84 -11.84 -9.28
C SER A 61 4.23 -12.40 -9.59
N ASP A 62 4.86 -13.02 -8.58
CA ASP A 62 5.97 -13.97 -8.75
C ASP A 62 5.43 -15.40 -8.59
#